data_AF-A0A9W2UM17-F1
#
_entry.id   AF-A0A9W2UM17-F1
#
_cell.length_a   1.000
_cell.length_b   1.000
_cell.length_c   1.000
_cell.angle_alpha   90.00
_cell.angle_beta   90.00
_cell.angle_gamma   90.00
#
_symmetry.space_group_name_H-M   'P 1'
#
loop_
_entity.id
_entity.type
_entity.pdbx_description
1 polymer ?
#
loop_
_entity_poly.entity_id
_entity_poly.type
_entity_poly.pdbx_seq_one_letter_code
_entity_poly.pdbx_strand_id
1 'polypeptide(L)'
;MWCCRLSHLHGRLQNLLSRGVTCSAFQQPNFKSLFPLAIRWHHTASNSLNCAWQQHEDHFELQYANTVMRFDYLWLRDHCRSASCYNSKTHQRSLDTASVDLCIKPKTIRLDETTLFFTWPDGHVTKYDLDWLVKNSYEGQKQKVIQPRILWNAEIYQQAQVPSVDFQSFLETNDGLKNFLQNFLLYGIAFVENVPPTQEHTEKLAERISLIRETIYGRMWYFTSDFSRGDTAYTKLALDRHTDTAYFQEPCGYNNYDRAVINTVPYDVVHRWYTAHRTLTVELRRPENEFWVKLKPGRVLFIDNWRVLHGRESFTGYRQLCGCYLTRDDVLNTARLLGLQA
;
A
#
# COMPACT_ATOMS: atom_id res chain seq x y z
N MET A 1 -30.11 -2.17 8.42
CA MET A 1 -30.97 -3.31 8.07
C MET A 1 -30.26 -4.37 7.18
N TRP A 2 -28.97 -4.64 7.37
CA TRP A 2 -28.20 -5.57 6.50
C TRP A 2 -27.29 -6.56 7.27
N CYS A 3 -27.27 -6.56 8.61
CA CYS A 3 -26.36 -7.44 9.37
C CYS A 3 -26.89 -8.87 9.63
N CYS A 4 -28.19 -9.16 9.49
CA CYS A 4 -28.73 -10.46 9.92
C CYS A 4 -28.76 -11.57 8.84
N ARG A 5 -28.36 -11.30 7.59
CA ARG A 5 -28.39 -12.33 6.51
C ARG A 5 -27.02 -12.90 6.10
N LEU A 6 -25.91 -12.36 6.61
CA LEU A 6 -24.56 -12.77 6.20
C LEU A 6 -24.01 -13.99 6.94
N SER A 7 -24.54 -14.32 8.12
CA SER A 7 -24.10 -15.47 8.92
C SER A 7 -24.38 -16.82 8.23
N HIS A 8 -25.44 -16.93 7.43
CA HIS A 8 -25.73 -18.13 6.64
C HIS A 8 -24.86 -18.29 5.39
N LEU A 9 -24.27 -17.20 4.88
CA LEU A 9 -23.38 -17.23 3.70
C LEU A 9 -21.96 -17.67 4.06
N HIS A 10 -21.50 -17.38 5.28
CA HIS A 10 -20.13 -17.69 5.72
C HIS A 10 -19.83 -19.20 5.71
N GLY A 11 -20.79 -20.04 6.11
CA GLY A 11 -20.66 -21.51 6.07
C GLY A 11 -20.70 -22.12 4.66
N ARG A 12 -21.31 -21.45 3.68
CA ARG A 12 -21.31 -21.90 2.27
C ARG A 12 -20.02 -21.50 1.55
N LEU A 13 -19.46 -20.32 1.85
CA LEU A 13 -18.21 -19.84 1.26
C LEU A 13 -16.97 -20.64 1.70
N GLN A 14 -16.90 -21.05 2.97
CA GLN A 14 -15.80 -21.93 3.44
C GLN A 14 -15.81 -23.32 2.78
N ASN A 15 -17.00 -23.84 2.43
CA ASN A 15 -17.13 -25.12 1.72
C ASN A 15 -16.76 -25.02 0.22
N LEU A 16 -16.90 -23.84 -0.40
CA LEU A 16 -16.52 -23.60 -1.81
C LEU A 16 -15.01 -23.40 -1.98
N LEU A 17 -14.32 -22.83 -0.99
CA LEU A 17 -12.86 -22.66 -1.01
C LEU A 17 -12.08 -23.94 -0.67
N SER A 18 -12.72 -24.92 -0.03
CA SER A 18 -12.10 -26.18 0.40
C SER A 18 -12.42 -27.37 -0.51
N ARG A 19 -13.37 -27.23 -1.44
CA ARG A 19 -13.70 -28.24 -2.44
C ARG A 19 -13.33 -27.74 -3.82
N GLY A 20 -12.25 -28.28 -4.38
CA GLY A 20 -12.02 -28.22 -5.81
C GLY A 20 -13.28 -28.69 -6.54
N VAL A 21 -13.70 -27.93 -7.55
CA VAL A 21 -14.89 -28.23 -8.34
C VAL A 21 -14.66 -29.56 -9.05
N THR A 22 -15.17 -30.64 -8.46
CA THR A 22 -15.25 -31.95 -9.10
C THR A 22 -16.49 -31.97 -9.98
N CYS A 23 -16.28 -31.95 -11.29
CA CYS A 23 -17.28 -32.37 -12.26
C CYS A 23 -17.26 -33.92 -12.30
N SER A 24 -18.23 -34.58 -11.68
CA SER A 24 -18.41 -36.06 -11.67
C SER A 24 -19.31 -36.51 -12.83
N ALA A 25 -19.20 -37.66 -13.51
CA ALA A 25 -18.28 -38.80 -13.46
C ALA A 25 -18.51 -39.71 -14.70
N PHE A 26 -17.42 -40.32 -15.19
CA PHE A 26 -17.24 -41.65 -15.82
C PHE A 26 -18.19 -42.20 -16.91
N GLN A 27 -17.57 -42.57 -18.05
CA GLN A 27 -17.67 -43.92 -18.64
C GLN A 27 -16.37 -44.27 -19.39
N GLN A 28 -15.74 -45.40 -19.07
CA GLN A 28 -14.66 -46.00 -19.85
C GLN A 28 -15.20 -46.58 -21.18
N PRO A 29 -14.35 -46.63 -22.22
CA PRO A 29 -14.16 -47.93 -22.85
C PRO A 29 -12.69 -48.28 -23.11
N ASN A 30 -12.39 -49.58 -22.98
CA ASN A 30 -11.16 -50.22 -23.42
C ASN A 30 -11.03 -50.22 -24.95
N PHE A 31 -9.79 -49.99 -25.43
CA PHE A 31 -9.05 -50.71 -26.49
C PHE A 31 -8.29 -49.80 -27.49
N LYS A 32 -6.97 -50.04 -27.53
CA LYS A 32 -6.01 -49.98 -28.66
C LYS A 32 -5.67 -48.64 -29.35
N SER A 33 -4.38 -48.31 -29.24
CA SER A 33 -3.45 -47.56 -30.11
C SER A 33 -4.02 -46.46 -31.01
N LEU A 34 -3.48 -45.24 -30.93
CA LEU A 34 -3.33 -44.29 -32.04
C LEU A 34 -2.34 -43.16 -31.66
N PHE A 35 -1.35 -42.96 -32.54
CA PHE A 35 -0.40 -41.86 -32.84
C PHE A 35 -0.28 -40.57 -31.97
N PRO A 36 0.90 -39.91 -31.97
CA PRO A 36 1.15 -38.71 -31.18
C PRO A 36 0.30 -37.52 -31.64
N LEU A 37 -0.33 -36.84 -30.67
CA LEU A 37 -1.06 -35.59 -30.86
C LEU A 37 -0.11 -34.50 -31.40
N ALA A 38 -0.47 -33.95 -32.55
CA ALA A 38 0.25 -32.86 -33.19
C ALA A 38 0.09 -31.56 -32.37
N ILE A 39 1.21 -31.05 -31.86
CA ILE A 39 1.34 -29.73 -31.24
C ILE A 39 1.20 -28.69 -32.35
N ARG A 40 0.16 -27.86 -32.32
CA ARG A 40 -0.04 -26.76 -33.29
C ARG A 40 0.12 -25.41 -32.62
N TRP A 41 1.25 -24.77 -32.87
CA TRP A 41 1.47 -23.35 -32.59
C TRP A 41 0.82 -22.52 -33.70
N HIS A 42 -0.05 -21.57 -33.34
CA HIS A 42 -0.60 -20.61 -34.29
C HIS A 42 0.38 -19.45 -34.45
N HIS A 43 1.07 -19.40 -35.60
CA HIS A 43 1.93 -18.28 -36.00
C HIS A 43 1.18 -17.36 -36.96
N THR A 44 1.06 -16.09 -36.61
CA THR A 44 0.66 -15.02 -37.54
C THR A 44 1.93 -14.27 -37.96
N ALA A 45 2.36 -14.46 -39.22
CA ALA A 45 3.56 -13.82 -39.75
C ALA A 45 3.27 -12.40 -40.26
N SER A 46 3.98 -11.41 -39.69
CA SER A 46 4.58 -10.26 -40.36
C SER A 46 5.37 -9.46 -39.30
N ASN A 47 6.70 -9.44 -39.42
CA ASN A 47 7.69 -8.83 -38.51
C ASN A 47 7.58 -9.24 -37.03
N SER A 48 8.32 -10.30 -36.66
CA SER A 48 8.14 -11.08 -35.43
C SER A 48 8.25 -10.27 -34.14
N LEU A 49 7.12 -9.76 -33.66
CA LEU A 49 6.82 -9.82 -32.24
C LEU A 49 7.00 -11.30 -31.84
N ASN A 50 7.90 -11.60 -30.90
CA ASN A 50 8.02 -12.93 -30.29
C ASN A 50 6.74 -13.18 -29.46
N CYS A 51 5.64 -13.44 -30.15
CA CYS A 51 4.32 -13.64 -29.62
C CYS A 51 3.79 -14.99 -30.11
N ALA A 52 3.56 -15.90 -29.17
CA ALA A 52 2.93 -17.19 -29.42
C ALA A 52 1.87 -17.43 -28.36
N TRP A 53 0.79 -18.11 -28.70
CA TRP A 53 -0.28 -18.40 -27.74
C TRP A 53 -0.89 -19.78 -27.98
N GLN A 54 -1.49 -20.32 -26.92
CA GLN A 54 -2.20 -21.58 -26.94
C GLN A 54 -3.49 -21.48 -26.13
N GLN A 55 -4.53 -22.15 -26.63
CA GLN A 55 -5.79 -22.28 -25.93
C GLN A 55 -5.83 -23.63 -25.22
N HIS A 56 -5.87 -23.64 -23.89
CA HIS A 56 -6.04 -24.85 -23.09
C HIS A 56 -7.50 -24.99 -22.64
N GLU A 57 -7.82 -26.13 -22.03
CA GLU A 57 -9.18 -26.40 -21.56
C GLU A 57 -9.63 -25.41 -20.48
N ASP A 58 -8.73 -25.05 -19.57
CA ASP A 58 -8.98 -24.27 -18.36
C ASP A 58 -8.41 -22.84 -18.41
N HIS A 59 -7.47 -22.55 -19.31
CA HIS A 59 -6.83 -21.23 -19.40
C HIS A 59 -6.31 -20.90 -20.81
N PHE A 60 -5.99 -19.63 -21.02
CA PHE A 60 -5.26 -19.12 -22.17
C PHE A 60 -3.78 -18.92 -21.82
N GLU A 61 -2.86 -19.49 -22.61
CA GLU A 61 -1.42 -19.29 -22.44
C GLU A 61 -0.87 -18.36 -23.51
N LEU A 62 -0.10 -17.33 -23.10
CA LEU A 62 0.51 -16.34 -23.96
C LEU A 62 2.00 -16.22 -23.65
N GLN A 63 2.84 -16.45 -24.65
CA GLN A 63 4.26 -16.12 -24.63
C GLN A 63 4.48 -14.79 -25.35
N TYR A 64 4.88 -13.76 -24.61
CA TYR A 64 5.19 -12.44 -25.15
C TYR A 64 6.20 -11.71 -24.26
N ALA A 65 7.09 -10.89 -24.84
CA ALA A 65 8.13 -10.15 -24.11
C ALA A 65 8.97 -11.02 -23.16
N ASN A 66 9.38 -12.22 -23.62
CA ASN A 66 10.12 -13.23 -22.85
C ASN A 66 9.42 -13.72 -21.57
N THR A 67 8.10 -13.53 -21.47
CA THR A 67 7.28 -14.00 -20.36
C THR A 67 6.23 -14.97 -20.89
N VAL A 68 6.09 -16.12 -20.23
CA VAL A 68 4.96 -17.04 -20.45
C VAL A 68 3.91 -16.73 -19.38
N MET A 69 2.73 -16.34 -19.81
CA MET A 69 1.63 -15.88 -18.96
C MET A 69 0.43 -16.78 -19.13
N ARG A 70 -0.25 -17.09 -18.02
CA ARG A 70 -1.49 -17.87 -18.03
C ARG A 70 -2.65 -16.99 -17.60
N PHE A 71 -3.75 -17.04 -18.32
CA PHE A 71 -4.94 -16.25 -18.03
C PHE A 71 -6.15 -17.16 -17.92
N ASP A 72 -6.81 -17.08 -16.76
CA ASP A 72 -8.12 -17.70 -16.56
C ASP A 72 -9.17 -17.01 -17.46
N TYR A 73 -10.06 -17.80 -18.07
CA TYR A 73 -11.06 -17.26 -19.00
C TYR A 73 -12.11 -16.37 -18.32
N LEU A 74 -12.51 -16.73 -17.09
CA LEU A 74 -13.40 -15.90 -16.28
C LEU A 74 -12.71 -14.58 -15.95
N TRP A 75 -11.43 -14.60 -15.61
CA TRP A 75 -10.65 -13.38 -15.38
C TRP A 75 -10.60 -12.49 -16.62
N LEU A 76 -10.33 -13.06 -17.80
CA LEU A 76 -10.33 -12.33 -19.08
C LEU A 76 -11.71 -11.73 -19.40
N ARG A 77 -12.81 -12.41 -19.06
CA ARG A 77 -14.16 -11.88 -19.26
C ARG A 77 -14.52 -10.79 -18.25
N ASP A 78 -14.14 -10.98 -16.98
CA ASP A 78 -14.41 -10.08 -15.86
C ASP A 78 -13.69 -8.74 -15.99
N HIS A 79 -12.46 -8.76 -16.52
CA HIS A 79 -11.60 -7.57 -16.65
C HIS A 79 -11.74 -6.85 -17.99
N CYS A 80 -12.79 -7.17 -18.77
CA CYS A 80 -13.05 -6.59 -20.07
C CYS A 80 -13.10 -5.05 -20.00
N ARG A 81 -12.38 -4.39 -20.92
CA ARG A 81 -12.28 -2.91 -20.99
C ARG A 81 -13.19 -2.27 -22.04
N SER A 82 -14.16 -3.01 -22.58
CA SER A 82 -15.17 -2.45 -23.48
C SER A 82 -16.08 -1.47 -22.74
N ALA A 83 -16.70 -0.53 -23.47
CA ALA A 83 -17.56 0.49 -22.89
C ALA A 83 -18.78 -0.08 -22.11
N SER A 84 -19.22 -1.30 -22.43
CA SER A 84 -20.30 -1.96 -21.69
C SER A 84 -19.84 -2.63 -20.40
N CYS A 85 -18.55 -2.97 -20.29
CA CYS A 85 -17.98 -3.67 -19.13
C CYS A 85 -17.17 -2.74 -18.22
N TYR A 86 -16.75 -1.57 -18.72
CA TYR A 86 -15.87 -0.66 -18.01
C TYR A 86 -16.09 0.79 -18.40
N ASN A 87 -16.20 1.67 -17.41
CA ASN A 87 -16.28 3.11 -17.62
C ASN A 87 -14.86 3.71 -17.60
N SER A 88 -14.37 4.14 -18.77
CA SER A 88 -13.02 4.70 -18.91
C SER A 88 -12.83 6.06 -18.24
N LYS A 89 -13.91 6.79 -17.92
CA LYS A 89 -13.85 8.08 -17.22
C LYS A 89 -13.75 7.91 -15.70
N THR A 90 -14.48 6.96 -15.13
CA THR A 90 -14.49 6.71 -13.68
C THR A 90 -13.55 5.60 -13.24
N HIS A 91 -12.99 4.87 -14.19
CA HIS A 91 -12.18 3.67 -13.95
C HIS A 91 -12.92 2.56 -13.17
N GLN A 92 -14.25 2.53 -13.25
CA GLN A 92 -15.08 1.53 -12.58
C GLN A 92 -15.51 0.42 -13.55
N ARG A 93 -15.57 -0.82 -13.05
CA ARG A 93 -16.18 -1.95 -13.78
C ARG A 93 -17.70 -1.80 -13.73
N SER A 94 -18.33 -2.11 -14.86
CA SER A 94 -19.78 -2.11 -15.04
C SER A 94 -20.35 -3.53 -15.17
N LEU A 95 -19.50 -4.51 -15.50
CA LEU A 95 -19.91 -5.91 -15.56
C LEU A 95 -20.17 -6.45 -14.15
N ASP A 96 -21.32 -7.08 -13.96
CA ASP A 96 -21.59 -7.88 -12.76
C ASP A 96 -20.84 -9.22 -12.86
N THR A 97 -19.76 -9.37 -12.10
CA THR A 97 -18.95 -10.59 -12.04
C THR A 97 -19.80 -11.83 -11.74
N ALA A 98 -20.84 -11.72 -10.91
CA ALA A 98 -21.68 -12.85 -10.53
C ALA A 98 -22.58 -13.35 -11.67
N SER A 99 -22.79 -12.52 -12.70
CA SER A 99 -23.56 -12.90 -13.89
C SER A 99 -22.75 -13.68 -14.93
N VAL A 100 -21.42 -13.74 -14.78
CA VAL A 100 -20.54 -14.43 -15.73
C VAL A 100 -20.53 -15.92 -15.45
N ASP A 101 -20.70 -16.73 -16.48
CA ASP A 101 -20.55 -18.18 -16.40
C ASP A 101 -19.13 -18.56 -15.94
N LEU A 102 -19.03 -19.31 -14.85
CA LEU A 102 -17.75 -19.76 -14.28
C LEU A 102 -16.98 -20.70 -15.22
N CYS A 103 -17.68 -21.33 -16.17
CA CYS A 103 -17.10 -22.21 -17.18
C CYS A 103 -16.93 -21.51 -18.53
N ILE A 104 -17.04 -20.18 -18.60
CA ILE A 104 -16.97 -19.43 -19.85
C ILE A 104 -15.65 -19.70 -20.58
N LYS A 105 -15.72 -19.95 -21.90
CA LYS A 105 -14.56 -20.09 -22.79
C LYS A 105 -14.78 -19.27 -24.06
N PRO A 106 -13.73 -18.68 -24.64
CA PRO A 106 -13.85 -17.98 -25.91
C PRO A 106 -14.16 -18.99 -27.03
N LYS A 107 -15.11 -18.62 -27.91
CA LYS A 107 -15.37 -19.33 -29.17
C LYS A 107 -14.23 -19.16 -30.16
N THR A 108 -13.66 -17.96 -30.23
CA THR A 108 -12.55 -17.64 -31.12
C THR A 108 -11.57 -16.68 -30.43
N ILE A 109 -10.29 -16.87 -30.74
CA ILE A 109 -9.19 -16.01 -30.31
C ILE A 109 -8.45 -15.54 -31.55
N ARG A 110 -8.22 -14.22 -31.65
CA ARG A 110 -7.47 -13.62 -32.77
C ARG A 110 -6.41 -12.68 -32.21
N LEU A 111 -5.21 -12.72 -32.77
CA LEU A 111 -4.18 -11.71 -32.56
C LEU A 111 -4.13 -10.80 -33.80
N ASP A 112 -4.08 -9.49 -33.59
CA ASP A 112 -3.88 -8.48 -34.60
C ASP A 112 -2.79 -7.53 -34.13
N GLU A 113 -1.62 -7.60 -34.76
CA GLU A 113 -0.43 -6.85 -34.35
C GLU A 113 -0.10 -7.00 -32.85
N THR A 114 -0.58 -6.06 -32.03
CA THR A 114 -0.36 -5.97 -30.58
C THR A 114 -1.63 -6.14 -29.76
N THR A 115 -2.74 -6.55 -30.37
CA THR A 115 -4.05 -6.66 -29.71
C THR A 115 -4.62 -8.07 -29.84
N LEU A 116 -4.97 -8.68 -28.70
CA LEU A 116 -5.73 -9.93 -28.63
C LEU A 116 -7.23 -9.67 -28.56
N PHE A 117 -7.98 -10.47 -29.30
CA PHE A 117 -9.44 -10.45 -29.37
C PHE A 117 -9.98 -11.80 -28.90
N PHE A 118 -10.90 -11.77 -27.94
CA PHE A 118 -11.61 -12.94 -27.43
C PHE A 118 -13.10 -12.77 -27.76
N THR A 119 -13.66 -13.67 -28.56
CA THR A 119 -15.10 -13.70 -28.85
C THR A 119 -15.77 -14.73 -27.95
N TRP A 120 -16.74 -14.30 -27.14
CA TRP A 120 -17.40 -15.11 -26.13
C TRP A 120 -18.66 -15.81 -26.68
N PRO A 121 -19.24 -16.78 -25.94
CA PRO A 121 -20.40 -17.53 -26.42
C PRO A 121 -21.64 -16.67 -26.71
N ASP A 122 -21.81 -15.58 -25.96
CA ASP A 122 -22.85 -14.56 -26.11
C ASP A 122 -22.62 -13.58 -27.28
N GLY A 123 -21.51 -13.74 -28.01
CA GLY A 123 -21.10 -12.86 -29.10
C GLY A 123 -20.36 -11.59 -28.66
N HIS A 124 -20.15 -11.38 -27.35
CA HIS A 124 -19.35 -10.28 -26.85
C HIS A 124 -17.90 -10.42 -27.30
N VAL A 125 -17.22 -9.30 -27.58
CA VAL A 125 -15.80 -9.29 -27.96
C VAL A 125 -15.00 -8.47 -26.95
N THR A 126 -14.07 -9.13 -26.26
CA THR A 126 -13.08 -8.48 -25.40
C THR A 126 -11.78 -8.26 -26.16
N LYS A 127 -11.16 -7.11 -25.93
CA LYS A 127 -9.89 -6.71 -26.55
C LYS A 127 -8.86 -6.38 -25.47
N TYR A 128 -7.64 -6.85 -25.65
CA TYR A 128 -6.52 -6.55 -24.76
C TYR A 128 -5.25 -6.25 -25.56
N ASP A 129 -4.57 -5.17 -25.20
CA ASP A 129 -3.21 -4.92 -25.67
C ASP A 129 -2.23 -5.90 -25.00
N LEU A 130 -1.25 -6.39 -25.74
CA LEU A 130 -0.26 -7.35 -25.22
C LEU A 130 0.51 -6.78 -24.02
N ASP A 131 0.87 -5.50 -24.05
CA ASP A 131 1.55 -4.82 -22.95
C ASP A 131 0.65 -4.69 -21.70
N TRP A 132 -0.67 -4.55 -21.91
CA TRP A 132 -1.63 -4.56 -20.81
C TRP A 132 -1.67 -5.95 -20.16
N LEU A 133 -1.67 -7.02 -20.96
CA LEU A 133 -1.62 -8.39 -20.46
C LEU A 133 -0.33 -8.66 -19.68
N VAL A 134 0.82 -8.20 -20.16
CA VAL A 134 2.10 -8.30 -19.43
C VAL A 134 2.02 -7.58 -18.08
N LYS A 135 1.46 -6.38 -18.05
CA LYS A 135 1.35 -5.59 -16.81
C LYS A 135 0.39 -6.20 -15.78
N ASN A 136 -0.60 -6.98 -16.22
CA ASN A 136 -1.69 -7.47 -15.37
C ASN A 136 -1.74 -9.00 -15.23
N SER A 137 -0.79 -9.75 -15.80
CA SER A 137 -0.70 -11.19 -15.65
C SER A 137 -0.24 -11.59 -14.24
N TYR A 138 -0.53 -12.83 -13.84
CA TYR A 138 -0.06 -13.38 -12.56
C TYR A 138 1.47 -13.46 -12.54
N GLU A 139 2.07 -13.86 -13.66
CA GLU A 139 3.52 -13.98 -13.83
C GLU A 139 4.20 -12.61 -14.01
N GLY A 140 3.45 -11.63 -14.54
CA GLY A 140 3.88 -10.24 -14.69
C GLY A 140 3.60 -9.37 -13.46
N GLN A 141 2.90 -9.89 -12.44
CA GLN A 141 2.77 -9.21 -11.15
C GLN A 141 4.16 -9.04 -10.54
N LYS A 142 4.75 -7.89 -10.81
CA LYS A 142 5.81 -7.33 -9.99
C LYS A 142 5.25 -7.21 -8.57
N GLN A 143 6.04 -7.71 -7.62
CA GLN A 143 5.82 -7.69 -6.18
C GLN A 143 5.00 -6.46 -5.72
N LYS A 144 4.11 -6.64 -4.72
CA LYS A 144 3.39 -5.56 -4.01
C LYS A 144 4.21 -4.29 -4.09
N VAL A 145 3.66 -3.18 -4.61
CA VAL A 145 4.38 -1.90 -4.70
C VAL A 145 5.01 -1.61 -3.34
N ILE A 146 6.28 -1.96 -3.19
CA ILE A 146 7.00 -1.75 -1.94
C ILE A 146 7.34 -0.27 -2.02
N GLN A 147 6.68 0.52 -1.18
CA GLN A 147 7.07 1.89 -0.96
C GLN A 147 8.59 1.90 -0.71
N PRO A 148 9.39 2.58 -1.54
CA PRO A 148 10.83 2.58 -1.39
C PRO A 148 11.19 3.22 -0.06
N ARG A 149 12.07 2.56 0.70
CA ARG A 149 12.52 3.02 2.01
C ARG A 149 14.02 2.82 2.14
N ILE A 150 14.69 3.80 2.73
CA ILE A 150 16.10 3.72 3.08
C ILE A 150 16.18 3.49 4.58
N LEU A 151 16.79 2.38 5.02
CA LEU A 151 17.13 2.21 6.43
C LEU A 151 18.30 3.14 6.76
N TRP A 152 18.19 3.89 7.84
CA TRP A 152 19.19 4.88 8.22
C TRP A 152 19.40 4.89 9.73
N ASN A 153 20.63 5.20 10.11
CA ASN A 153 21.03 5.63 11.43
C ASN A 153 21.46 7.12 11.34
N ALA A 154 21.97 7.71 12.42
CA ALA A 154 22.32 9.13 12.43
C ALA A 154 23.38 9.49 11.37
N GLU A 155 24.40 8.64 11.22
CA GLU A 155 25.49 8.84 10.25
C GLU A 155 24.97 8.80 8.81
N ILE A 156 24.20 7.77 8.45
CA ILE A 156 23.65 7.59 7.09
C ILE A 156 22.75 8.79 6.73
N TYR A 157 21.89 9.22 7.65
CA TYR A 157 20.98 10.34 7.38
C TYR A 157 21.75 11.67 7.22
N GLN A 158 22.78 11.90 8.02
CA GLN A 158 23.64 13.07 7.88
C GLN A 158 24.42 13.05 6.56
N GLN A 159 24.99 11.92 6.16
CA GLN A 159 25.72 11.79 4.90
C GLN A 159 24.82 11.96 3.68
N ALA A 160 23.55 11.57 3.77
CA ALA A 160 22.58 11.75 2.69
C ALA A 160 22.28 13.23 2.38
N GLN A 161 22.56 14.16 3.31
CA GLN A 161 22.35 15.60 3.14
C GLN A 161 20.95 15.92 2.57
N VAL A 162 19.92 15.25 3.10
CA VAL A 162 18.55 15.37 2.61
C VAL A 162 18.08 16.82 2.75
N PRO A 163 17.78 17.52 1.64
CA PRO A 163 17.44 18.93 1.70
C PRO A 163 16.05 19.13 2.31
N SER A 164 15.93 20.13 3.18
CA SER A 164 14.63 20.68 3.55
C SER A 164 14.00 21.39 2.34
N VAL A 165 12.67 21.49 2.32
CA VAL A 165 11.94 22.25 1.29
C VAL A 165 11.57 23.62 1.84
N ASP A 166 11.68 24.66 1.01
CA ASP A 166 11.23 26.01 1.38
C ASP A 166 9.70 26.09 1.46
N PHE A 167 9.18 26.86 2.43
CA PHE A 167 7.75 27.06 2.66
C PHE A 167 6.97 27.44 1.40
N GLN A 168 7.49 28.40 0.61
CA GLN A 168 6.80 28.88 -0.59
C GLN A 168 6.79 27.81 -1.67
N SER A 169 7.94 27.17 -1.92
CA SER A 169 8.04 26.08 -2.90
C SER A 169 7.12 24.91 -2.54
N PHE A 170 7.04 24.53 -1.26
CA PHE A 170 6.17 23.46 -0.79
C PHE A 170 4.69 23.74 -1.07
N LEU A 171 4.22 24.96 -0.81
CA LEU A 171 2.81 25.31 -0.98
C LEU A 171 2.43 25.53 -2.45
N GLU A 172 3.26 26.28 -3.18
CA GLU A 172 2.90 26.85 -4.47
C GLU A 172 3.29 25.98 -5.67
N THR A 173 4.16 24.97 -5.47
CA THR A 173 4.68 24.16 -6.58
C THR A 173 4.45 22.66 -6.37
N ASN A 174 4.14 21.95 -7.46
CA ASN A 174 4.08 20.48 -7.42
C ASN A 174 5.46 19.85 -7.24
N ASP A 175 6.52 20.48 -7.75
CA ASP A 175 7.89 19.98 -7.61
C ASP A 175 8.38 20.08 -6.15
N GLY A 176 8.11 21.19 -5.46
CA GLY A 176 8.42 21.34 -4.04
C GLY A 176 7.71 20.29 -3.18
N LEU A 177 6.40 20.13 -3.38
CA LEU A 177 5.61 19.09 -2.68
C LEU A 177 6.09 17.67 -3.03
N LYS A 178 6.39 17.40 -4.29
CA LYS A 178 6.90 16.10 -4.74
C LYS A 178 8.26 15.78 -4.12
N ASN A 179 9.19 16.72 -4.12
CA ASN A 179 10.50 16.56 -3.49
C ASN A 179 10.36 16.30 -1.99
N PHE A 180 9.48 17.05 -1.32
CA PHE A 180 9.16 16.82 0.09
C PHE A 180 8.63 15.40 0.32
N LEU A 181 7.60 14.98 -0.44
CA LEU A 181 6.97 13.66 -0.27
C LEU A 181 7.94 12.53 -0.62
N GLN A 182 8.77 12.68 -1.65
CA GLN A 182 9.79 11.70 -1.98
C GLN A 182 10.75 11.48 -0.81
N ASN A 183 11.26 12.56 -0.21
CA ASN A 183 12.14 12.48 0.96
C ASN A 183 11.42 11.87 2.17
N PHE A 184 10.17 12.30 2.42
CA PHE A 184 9.34 11.78 3.50
C PHE A 184 9.07 10.28 3.34
N LEU A 185 8.75 9.79 2.14
CA LEU A 185 8.50 8.37 1.91
C LEU A 185 9.78 7.53 2.06
N LEU A 186 10.92 8.03 1.56
CA LEU A 186 12.20 7.33 1.63
C LEU A 186 12.72 7.22 3.06
N TYR A 187 12.71 8.31 3.81
CA TYR A 187 13.34 8.38 5.13
C TYR A 187 12.35 8.32 6.30
N GLY A 188 11.07 8.59 6.09
CA GLY A 188 10.06 8.68 7.16
C GLY A 188 10.14 9.99 7.96
N ILE A 189 11.04 10.91 7.61
CA ILE A 189 11.07 12.28 8.11
C ILE A 189 11.38 13.25 6.99
N ALA A 190 10.82 14.46 7.07
CA ALA A 190 11.13 15.56 6.15
C ALA A 190 10.89 16.91 6.83
N PHE A 191 11.55 17.95 6.32
CA PHE A 191 11.51 19.29 6.90
C PHE A 191 11.02 20.32 5.90
N VAL A 192 10.25 21.29 6.41
CA VAL A 192 9.92 22.53 5.71
C VAL A 192 10.52 23.70 6.48
N GLU A 193 11.29 24.56 5.81
CA GLU A 193 11.95 25.73 6.40
C GLU A 193 11.23 27.02 6.00
N ASN A 194 11.59 28.14 6.66
CA ASN A 194 11.07 29.48 6.38
C ASN A 194 9.55 29.61 6.54
N VAL A 195 8.95 28.76 7.38
CA VAL A 195 7.53 28.82 7.72
C VAL A 195 7.31 29.97 8.70
N PRO A 196 6.33 30.87 8.52
CA PRO A 196 5.98 31.80 9.58
C PRO A 196 5.61 31.02 10.86
N PRO A 197 6.15 31.35 12.05
CA PRO A 197 6.03 30.52 13.25
C PRO A 197 4.67 30.67 13.93
N THR A 198 3.59 30.34 13.20
CA THR A 198 2.21 30.35 13.70
C THR A 198 1.53 29.01 13.41
N GLN A 199 0.52 28.67 14.22
CA GLN A 199 -0.29 27.48 14.00
C GLN A 199 -0.96 27.48 12.62
N GLU A 200 -1.47 28.64 12.18
CA GLU A 200 -2.13 28.79 10.88
C GLU A 200 -1.24 28.35 9.71
N HIS A 201 0.04 28.71 9.71
CA HIS A 201 0.95 28.32 8.63
C HIS A 201 1.35 26.85 8.70
N THR A 202 1.39 26.28 9.91
CA THR A 202 1.57 24.82 10.08
C THR A 202 0.35 24.05 9.57
N GLU A 203 -0.84 24.56 9.83
CA GLU A 203 -2.11 24.00 9.32
C GLU A 203 -2.17 24.06 7.79
N LYS A 204 -1.79 25.18 7.16
CA LYS A 204 -1.69 25.29 5.68
C LYS A 204 -0.77 24.23 5.07
N LEU A 205 0.37 23.93 5.71
CA LEU A 205 1.28 22.88 5.24
C LEU A 205 0.64 21.49 5.33
N ALA A 206 -0.04 21.20 6.43
CA ALA A 206 -0.76 19.95 6.64
C ALA A 206 -1.85 19.74 5.58
N GLU A 207 -2.70 20.75 5.36
CA GLU A 207 -3.81 20.73 4.41
C GLU A 207 -3.35 20.61 2.95
N ARG A 208 -2.14 21.09 2.63
CA ARG A 208 -1.56 20.93 1.30
C ARG A 208 -1.28 19.47 0.93
N ILE A 209 -1.01 18.62 1.93
CA ILE A 209 -0.72 17.20 1.74
C ILE A 209 -1.98 16.34 1.90
N SER A 210 -2.73 16.57 2.97
CA SER A 210 -3.76 15.63 3.46
C SER A 210 -4.79 16.36 4.29
N LEU A 211 -5.93 15.70 4.51
CA LEU A 211 -6.85 16.07 5.58
C LEU A 211 -6.15 15.91 6.94
N ILE A 212 -6.41 16.86 7.84
CA ILE A 212 -6.00 16.78 9.24
C ILE A 212 -6.96 15.83 9.96
N ARG A 213 -6.39 14.82 10.62
CA ARG A 213 -7.11 13.89 11.49
C ARG A 213 -7.35 14.57 12.83
N GLU A 214 -8.60 14.98 13.06
CA GLU A 214 -9.03 15.44 14.37
C GLU A 214 -9.00 14.30 15.39
N THR A 215 -8.47 14.58 16.57
CA THR A 215 -8.35 13.61 17.66
C THR A 215 -8.89 14.20 18.96
N ILE A 216 -8.75 13.46 20.07
CA ILE A 216 -9.03 13.98 21.42
C ILE A 216 -8.20 15.22 21.78
N TYR A 217 -7.12 15.50 21.04
CA TYR A 217 -6.31 16.70 21.21
C TYR A 217 -6.82 17.91 20.41
N GLY A 218 -7.85 17.73 19.59
CA GLY A 218 -8.35 18.69 18.61
C GLY A 218 -7.71 18.51 17.24
N ARG A 219 -8.10 19.38 16.30
CA ARG A 219 -7.56 19.44 14.93
C ARG A 219 -6.09 19.87 14.90
N MET A 220 -5.81 21.01 15.53
CA MET A 220 -4.48 21.54 15.80
C MET A 220 -4.33 21.71 17.31
N TRP A 221 -3.14 21.53 17.85
CA TRP A 221 -2.89 21.80 19.27
C TRP A 221 -1.50 22.37 19.51
N TYR A 222 -1.36 23.07 20.64
CA TYR A 222 -0.07 23.52 21.14
C TYR A 222 0.48 22.53 22.16
N PHE A 223 1.79 22.29 22.10
CA PHE A 223 2.56 21.65 23.15
C PHE A 223 3.19 22.75 24.02
N THR A 224 2.60 23.00 25.19
CA THR A 224 3.13 23.86 26.24
C THR A 224 3.49 23.01 27.46
N SER A 225 4.50 23.42 28.24
CA SER A 225 4.91 22.70 29.45
C SER A 225 4.13 23.13 30.70
N ASP A 226 2.80 23.15 30.61
CA ASP A 226 1.88 23.57 31.67
C ASP A 226 1.08 22.40 32.28
N PHE A 227 1.34 21.17 31.84
CA PHE A 227 0.62 19.95 32.22
C PHE A 227 -0.90 20.00 31.99
N SER A 228 -1.39 20.92 31.16
CA SER A 228 -2.82 21.22 30.98
C SER A 228 -3.66 20.04 30.48
N ARG A 229 -3.04 19.02 29.88
CA ARG A 229 -3.71 17.87 29.26
C ARG A 229 -3.46 16.53 29.93
N GLY A 230 -2.81 16.51 31.10
CA GLY A 230 -2.51 15.27 31.84
C GLY A 230 -1.59 14.30 31.10
N ASP A 231 -0.86 14.79 30.09
CA ASP A 231 0.06 14.03 29.26
C ASP A 231 1.50 14.50 29.53
N THR A 232 2.43 13.55 29.65
CA THR A 232 3.85 13.81 29.88
C THR A 232 4.49 14.72 28.81
N ALA A 233 3.92 14.77 27.60
CA ALA A 233 4.30 15.69 26.55
C ALA A 233 4.25 17.16 26.99
N TYR A 234 3.34 17.49 27.92
CA TYR A 234 3.12 18.83 28.49
C TYR A 234 3.94 19.08 29.75
N THR A 235 5.01 18.30 29.98
CA THR A 235 6.01 18.53 31.05
C THR A 235 7.32 19.08 30.48
N LYS A 236 8.33 19.27 31.35
CA LYS A 236 9.72 19.56 30.94
C LYS A 236 10.63 18.33 30.98
N LEU A 237 10.10 17.17 31.37
CA LEU A 237 10.85 15.93 31.47
C LEU A 237 11.23 15.40 30.09
N ALA A 238 12.26 14.57 30.01
CA ALA A 238 12.61 13.89 28.78
C ALA A 238 11.48 12.95 28.35
N LEU A 239 11.26 12.84 27.04
CA LEU A 239 10.39 11.83 26.44
C LEU A 239 11.28 10.82 25.73
N ASP A 240 11.16 9.55 26.14
CA ASP A 240 11.86 8.45 25.49
C ASP A 240 11.31 8.21 24.07
N ARG A 241 11.96 7.35 23.31
CA ARG A 241 11.64 7.06 21.92
C ARG A 241 10.27 6.39 21.86
N HIS A 242 9.33 7.02 21.18
CA HIS A 242 7.94 6.56 21.05
C HIS A 242 7.35 6.92 19.69
N THR A 243 6.24 6.28 19.39
CA THR A 243 5.27 6.71 18.39
C THR A 243 4.02 7.18 19.12
N ASP A 244 3.43 8.26 18.63
CA ASP A 244 2.26 8.87 19.27
C ASP A 244 1.03 7.97 19.18
N THR A 245 0.07 8.16 20.09
CA THR A 245 -1.25 7.53 20.05
C THR A 245 -1.26 6.00 20.06
N ALA A 246 -0.25 5.38 20.69
CA ALA A 246 -0.14 3.92 20.82
C ALA A 246 -1.30 3.27 21.62
N TYR A 247 -2.15 4.08 22.25
CA TYR A 247 -3.37 3.68 22.96
C TYR A 247 -4.64 3.67 22.08
N PHE A 248 -4.57 4.11 20.81
CA PHE A 248 -5.69 3.94 19.87
C PHE A 248 -5.83 2.47 19.43
N GLN A 249 -7.01 2.09 18.96
CA GLN A 249 -7.29 0.72 18.50
C GLN A 249 -6.46 0.32 17.27
N GLU A 250 -6.09 1.30 16.45
CA GLU A 250 -5.13 1.14 15.36
C GLU A 250 -3.87 1.95 15.74
N PRO A 251 -3.09 1.44 16.71
CA PRO A 251 -1.97 2.20 17.23
C PRO A 251 -0.85 2.20 16.20
N CYS A 252 -0.26 3.37 16.02
CA CYS A 252 1.04 3.44 15.40
C CYS A 252 2.06 2.95 16.42
N GLY A 253 2.64 1.77 16.16
CA GLY A 253 3.96 1.39 16.64
C GLY A 253 4.12 1.10 18.14
N TYR A 254 5.14 1.74 18.73
CA TYR A 254 5.72 1.45 20.03
C TYR A 254 5.76 2.71 20.90
N ASN A 255 5.17 2.63 22.11
CA ASN A 255 5.42 3.60 23.17
C ASN A 255 5.57 2.84 24.49
N ASN A 256 6.75 2.93 25.13
CA ASN A 256 7.03 2.22 26.36
C ASN A 256 6.21 2.73 27.57
N TYR A 257 5.83 4.01 27.57
CA TYR A 257 5.17 4.66 28.70
C TYR A 257 3.64 4.63 28.62
N ASP A 258 3.08 4.46 27.43
CA ASP A 258 1.62 4.31 27.23
C ASP A 258 1.14 2.86 27.37
N ARG A 259 1.99 1.93 27.82
CA ARG A 259 1.64 0.51 27.92
C ARG A 259 0.68 0.26 29.08
N ALA A 260 -0.43 -0.40 28.77
CA ALA A 260 -1.36 -0.93 29.78
C ALA A 260 -0.75 -2.10 30.57
N VAL A 261 -1.45 -2.51 31.64
CA VAL A 261 -1.11 -3.71 32.40
C VAL A 261 -1.12 -4.94 31.49
N ILE A 262 -0.03 -5.71 31.51
CA ILE A 262 0.14 -6.90 30.66
C ILE A 262 -0.55 -8.10 31.32
N ASN A 263 -1.86 -8.19 31.15
CA ASN A 263 -2.67 -9.35 31.55
C ASN A 263 -3.12 -10.22 30.36
N THR A 264 -2.62 -9.92 29.16
CA THR A 264 -2.92 -10.62 27.90
C THR A 264 -1.81 -11.58 27.46
N VAL A 265 -0.65 -11.57 28.13
CA VAL A 265 0.47 -12.47 27.87
C VAL A 265 0.43 -13.62 28.89
N PRO A 266 0.47 -14.89 28.45
CA PRO A 266 0.52 -16.04 29.35
C PRO A 266 1.70 -15.97 30.34
N TYR A 267 1.48 -16.50 31.55
CA TYR A 267 2.46 -16.48 32.64
C TYR A 267 3.81 -17.09 32.24
N ASP A 268 3.81 -18.20 31.51
CA ASP A 268 5.00 -18.92 31.05
C ASP A 268 5.78 -18.17 29.95
N VAL A 269 5.16 -17.17 29.31
CA VAL A 269 5.76 -16.36 28.25
C VAL A 269 6.23 -14.99 28.75
N VAL A 270 5.69 -14.49 29.86
CA VAL A 270 5.91 -13.11 30.34
C VAL A 270 7.39 -12.76 30.49
N HIS A 271 8.22 -13.69 30.98
CA HIS A 271 9.64 -13.45 31.15
C HIS A 271 10.37 -13.29 29.80
N ARG A 272 10.02 -14.11 28.80
CA ARG A 272 10.56 -14.01 27.43
C ARG A 272 10.13 -12.71 26.77
N TRP A 273 8.90 -12.28 27.03
CA TRP A 273 8.42 -10.98 26.57
C TRP A 273 9.26 -9.83 27.13
N TYR A 274 9.51 -9.79 28.44
CA TYR A 274 10.36 -8.75 29.05
C TYR A 274 11.80 -8.79 28.54
N THR A 275 12.33 -9.99 28.27
CA THR A 275 13.66 -10.16 27.68
C THR A 275 13.72 -9.53 26.29
N ALA A 276 12.77 -9.88 25.41
CA ALA A 276 12.71 -9.33 24.05
C ALA A 276 12.47 -7.81 24.07
N HIS A 277 11.56 -7.34 24.93
CA HIS A 277 11.29 -5.92 25.11
C HIS A 277 12.55 -5.16 25.55
N ARG A 278 13.29 -5.68 26.53
CA ARG A 278 14.55 -5.08 26.97
C ARG A 278 15.56 -4.99 25.84
N THR A 279 15.73 -6.05 25.05
CA THR A 279 16.63 -6.02 23.88
C THR A 279 16.22 -4.94 22.89
N LEU A 280 14.93 -4.85 22.54
CA LEU A 280 14.42 -3.81 21.64
C LEU A 280 14.68 -2.40 22.21
N THR A 281 14.34 -2.16 23.47
CA THR A 281 14.57 -0.85 24.10
C THR A 281 16.06 -0.49 24.12
N VAL A 282 16.96 -1.45 24.36
CA VAL A 282 18.42 -1.18 24.34
C VAL A 282 18.88 -0.80 22.94
N GLU A 283 18.42 -1.49 21.90
CA GLU A 283 18.76 -1.16 20.50
C GLU A 283 18.24 0.23 20.07
N LEU A 284 17.02 0.57 20.47
CA LEU A 284 16.40 1.88 20.18
C LEU A 284 17.09 3.05 20.88
N ARG A 285 17.87 2.79 21.94
CA ARG A 285 18.60 3.80 22.71
C ARG A 285 20.09 3.86 22.36
N ARG A 286 20.55 3.12 21.35
CA ARG A 286 21.92 3.23 20.86
C ARG A 286 22.17 4.62 20.28
N PRO A 287 23.20 5.35 20.72
CA PRO A 287 23.48 6.70 20.22
C PRO A 287 23.60 6.79 18.70
N GLU A 288 24.16 5.76 18.07
CA GLU A 288 24.32 5.69 16.60
C GLU A 288 22.97 5.71 15.86
N ASN A 289 21.90 5.21 16.51
CA ASN A 289 20.55 5.17 15.96
C ASN A 289 19.74 6.45 16.24
N GLU A 290 20.29 7.40 17.01
CA GLU A 290 19.60 8.63 17.39
C GLU A 290 20.05 9.83 16.55
N PHE A 291 19.15 10.32 15.70
CA PHE A 291 19.38 11.57 14.96
C PHE A 291 18.82 12.77 15.72
N TRP A 292 19.71 13.64 16.20
CA TRP A 292 19.34 14.80 17.01
C TRP A 292 19.18 16.07 16.16
N VAL A 293 17.99 16.68 16.23
CA VAL A 293 17.69 17.96 15.56
C VAL A 293 17.11 18.95 16.56
N LYS A 294 17.70 20.15 16.59
CA LYS A 294 17.14 21.30 17.32
C LYS A 294 16.21 22.08 16.41
N LEU A 295 14.90 21.99 16.65
CA LEU A 295 13.91 22.82 15.96
C LEU A 295 14.04 24.28 16.38
N LYS A 296 13.91 25.18 15.41
CA LYS A 296 13.86 26.62 15.59
C LYS A 296 12.50 27.13 15.07
N PRO A 297 12.01 28.28 15.56
CA PRO A 297 10.83 28.91 14.97
C PRO A 297 10.97 29.02 13.45
N GLY A 298 9.95 28.56 12.75
CA GLY A 298 9.88 28.51 11.28
C GLY A 298 10.45 27.28 10.60
N ARG A 299 10.83 26.26 11.37
CA ARG A 299 11.13 24.92 10.86
C ARG A 299 10.05 23.93 11.31
N VAL A 300 9.41 23.26 10.35
CA VAL A 300 8.40 22.22 10.58
C VAL A 300 8.98 20.85 10.25
N LEU A 301 8.78 19.89 11.14
CA LEU A 301 9.19 18.49 10.98
C LEU A 301 7.94 17.62 10.78
N PHE A 302 7.95 16.82 9.73
CA PHE A 302 6.99 15.75 9.50
C PHE A 302 7.62 14.41 9.82
N ILE A 303 6.87 13.53 10.50
CA ILE A 303 7.32 12.22 10.94
C ILE A 303 6.30 11.17 10.49
N ASP A 304 6.76 10.12 9.81
CA ASP A 304 5.99 8.91 9.59
C ASP A 304 5.91 8.14 10.91
N ASN A 305 4.87 8.44 11.69
CA ASN A 305 4.66 7.88 13.03
C ASN A 305 4.43 6.36 13.03
N TRP A 306 4.29 5.71 11.85
CA TRP A 306 4.26 4.24 11.74
C TRP A 306 5.65 3.62 11.63
N ARG A 307 6.70 4.44 11.51
CA ARG A 307 8.05 4.00 11.17
C ARG A 307 9.10 4.60 12.08
N VAL A 308 9.06 5.91 12.27
CA VAL A 308 10.13 6.65 12.96
C VAL A 308 9.65 6.97 14.37
N LEU A 309 10.35 6.39 15.36
CA LEU A 309 10.18 6.79 16.75
C LEU A 309 10.80 8.17 16.94
N HIS A 310 10.22 8.96 17.83
CA HIS A 310 10.72 10.26 18.19
C HIS A 310 10.68 10.47 19.70
N GLY A 311 11.36 11.50 20.16
CA GLY A 311 11.49 11.80 21.58
C GLY A 311 12.10 13.18 21.76
N ARG A 312 12.39 13.54 23.00
CA ARG A 312 13.10 14.78 23.31
C ARG A 312 13.84 14.66 24.62
N GLU A 313 14.92 15.41 24.73
CA GLU A 313 15.59 15.61 26.01
C GLU A 313 14.75 16.50 26.95
N SER A 314 15.04 16.41 28.24
CA SER A 314 14.58 17.39 29.22
C SER A 314 15.07 18.80 28.87
N PHE A 315 14.33 19.83 29.31
CA PHE A 315 14.72 21.21 29.02
C PHE A 315 14.31 22.20 30.10
N THR A 316 14.95 23.36 30.08
CA THR A 316 14.63 24.54 30.90
C THR A 316 14.12 25.68 30.02
N GLY A 317 13.44 26.66 30.64
CA GLY A 317 12.90 27.82 29.94
C GLY A 317 11.53 27.59 29.30
N TYR A 318 11.18 28.45 28.34
CA TYR A 318 9.93 28.42 27.59
C TYR A 318 10.11 27.72 26.24
N ARG A 319 9.17 26.84 25.90
CA ARG A 319 9.11 26.14 24.62
C ARG A 319 7.65 25.95 24.26
N GLN A 320 7.33 26.22 23.00
CA GLN A 320 6.02 25.95 22.44
C GLN A 320 6.19 25.35 21.05
N LEU A 321 5.47 24.27 20.77
CA LEU A 321 5.28 23.74 19.42
C LEU A 321 3.79 23.72 19.12
N CYS A 322 3.42 23.67 17.84
CA CYS A 322 2.09 23.24 17.43
C CYS A 322 2.21 21.99 16.56
N GLY A 323 1.15 21.20 16.51
CA GLY A 323 1.12 19.97 15.74
C GLY A 323 -0.28 19.54 15.36
N CYS A 324 -0.34 18.58 14.44
CA CYS A 324 -1.53 17.87 14.01
C CYS A 324 -1.16 16.44 13.57
N TYR A 325 -2.17 15.60 13.36
CA TYR A 325 -1.99 14.30 12.71
C TYR A 325 -2.59 14.32 11.31
N LEU A 326 -1.97 13.59 10.38
CA LEU A 326 -2.46 13.40 9.03
C LEU A 326 -2.88 11.94 8.82
N THR A 327 -3.82 11.71 7.92
CA THR A 327 -4.21 10.36 7.51
C THR A 327 -3.19 9.81 6.51
N ARG A 328 -2.61 8.65 6.80
CA ARG A 328 -1.57 8.05 5.94
C ARG A 328 -2.05 7.81 4.51
N ASP A 329 -3.27 7.32 4.34
CA ASP A 329 -3.81 7.01 3.02
C ASP A 329 -3.91 8.24 2.11
N ASP A 330 -4.32 9.38 2.66
CA ASP A 330 -4.39 10.66 1.94
C ASP A 330 -2.99 11.14 1.54
N VAL A 331 -2.00 11.03 2.44
CA VAL A 331 -0.59 11.36 2.15
C VAL A 331 -0.06 10.50 0.99
N LEU A 332 -0.30 9.18 1.03
CA LEU A 332 0.12 8.26 -0.02
C LEU A 332 -0.62 8.53 -1.34
N ASN A 333 -1.91 8.89 -1.28
CA ASN A 333 -2.69 9.26 -2.45
C ASN A 333 -2.13 10.52 -3.13
N THR A 334 -1.84 11.58 -2.36
CA THR A 334 -1.20 12.80 -2.87
C THR A 334 0.15 12.49 -3.52
N ALA A 335 0.95 11.60 -2.92
CA ALA A 335 2.22 11.16 -3.52
C ALA A 335 2.02 10.42 -4.86
N ARG A 336 1.03 9.52 -4.96
CA ARG A 336 0.70 8.82 -6.22
C ARG A 336 0.24 9.78 -7.31
N LEU A 337 -0.55 10.80 -6.97
CA LEU A 337 -0.98 11.84 -7.92
C LEU A 337 0.21 12.62 -8.51
N LEU A 338 1.31 12.74 -7.76
CA LEU A 338 2.56 13.37 -8.20
C LEU A 338 3.52 12.38 -8.91
N GLY A 339 3.08 11.16 -9.16
CA GLY A 339 3.84 10.11 -9.84
C GLY A 339 4.91 9.44 -8.97
N LEU A 340 4.81 9.54 -7.64
CA LEU A 340 5.69 8.82 -6.72
C LEU A 340 5.19 7.38 -6.49
N GLN A 341 6.13 6.48 -6.25
CA GLN A 341 5.84 5.11 -5.84
C GLN A 341 5.51 5.10 -4.34
N ALA A 342 4.23 5.07 -4.01
CA ALA A 342 3.71 5.20 -2.64
C ALA A 342 2.63 4.17 -2.31
#